data_AF-A0A260X8A5-F1
#
_entry.id   AF-A0A260X8A5-F1
#
_cell.length_a   1.000
_cell.length_b   1.000
_cell.length_c   1.000
_cell.angle_alpha   90.00
_cell.angle_beta   90.00
_cell.angle_gamma   90.00
#
_symmetry.space_group_name_H-M   'P 1'
#
loop_
_entity.id
_entity.type
_entity.pdbx_description
1 polymer ?
#
loop_
_entity_poly.entity_id
_entity_poly.type
_entity_poly.pdbx_seq_one_letter_code
_entity_poly.pdbx_strand_id
1 'polypeptide(L)'
;MVSVHPTGHDGSMSNLAVSEQLQQMWRTRPYRLPQRGHVAGVAAGIGYRYGVDPVLVRVALVVGTIFGGAGIVLYLAAWLLFSKAGDAASPAESLMGRGTSSESNTKIVVLIVALIIAVSTLGPVGVGLGGSGAISMVALLAGLWLLHQRQPQPPEFLPGGAQVYAQQDFPISFNTPYTPTPWAGANYRPPNYRPAGYTPPAYSPYTTLPTTYVPSTPPPTDRSTGSEVNLNKSESAAPAQPTTDTTTGPTPPSWDPLGVAPFAWDLPEPTTVHLPASTTPKKRRSRWTSSFIGLALLAAAVTGGIAAATGSEWLSPARIGAVALGVLAVGLILGAFLRKGYGLLVVAFPVLGFVILASIVGPVNFDGATSGSVDARPTTVAQLQPSYSIAGGDLQLDLRGLALTDNRTVAIDVTGGNATIWVPSTMTIDPTCVAVMGSAACGSGGLQRGTDAAEDAPVLTIDGDVRLGNLEIIHE
;
A
#
# COMPACT_ATOMS: atom_id res chain seq x y z
N MET A 1 50.06 33.71 -28.38
CA MET A 1 48.99 32.80 -28.84
C MET A 1 49.18 31.45 -28.17
N VAL A 2 48.46 31.19 -27.09
CA VAL A 2 48.32 29.84 -26.53
C VAL A 2 46.88 29.46 -26.77
N SER A 3 46.67 28.60 -27.76
CA SER A 3 45.36 28.06 -28.11
C SER A 3 45.06 26.94 -27.13
N VAL A 4 44.09 27.14 -26.25
CA VAL A 4 43.55 26.08 -25.39
C VAL A 4 42.35 25.48 -26.11
N HIS A 5 42.55 24.30 -26.69
CA HIS A 5 41.46 23.40 -27.09
C HIS A 5 40.83 22.80 -25.82
N PRO A 6 39.50 22.83 -25.66
CA PRO A 6 38.86 22.04 -24.62
C PRO A 6 38.66 20.61 -25.15
N THR A 7 39.40 19.65 -24.60
CA THR A 7 39.15 18.23 -24.83
C THR A 7 38.38 17.63 -23.67
N GLY A 8 37.10 17.35 -23.92
CA GLY A 8 36.34 16.21 -23.38
C GLY A 8 36.09 16.17 -21.88
N HIS A 9 35.00 16.81 -21.41
CA HIS A 9 34.44 16.63 -20.05
C HIS A 9 32.90 16.62 -20.03
N ASP A 10 32.24 16.14 -21.09
CA ASP A 10 30.76 16.18 -21.17
C ASP A 10 30.06 15.08 -20.34
N GLY A 11 30.81 14.06 -19.88
CA GLY A 11 30.26 12.90 -19.17
C GLY A 11 30.03 13.09 -17.66
N SER A 12 30.82 13.91 -16.96
CA SER A 12 30.70 14.04 -15.50
C SER A 12 29.64 15.08 -15.09
N MET A 13 29.47 16.15 -15.88
CA MET A 13 28.47 17.19 -15.62
C MET A 13 27.03 16.69 -15.77
N SER A 14 26.76 15.79 -16.72
CA SER A 14 25.42 15.21 -16.92
C SER A 14 25.01 14.27 -15.78
N ASN A 15 25.93 13.44 -15.27
CA ASN A 15 25.66 12.54 -14.15
C ASN A 15 25.38 13.29 -12.84
N LEU A 16 26.13 14.37 -12.56
CA LEU A 16 25.87 15.23 -11.41
C LEU A 16 24.49 15.91 -11.53
N ALA A 17 24.16 16.48 -12.68
CA ALA A 17 22.85 17.09 -12.92
C ALA A 17 21.67 16.12 -12.76
N VAL A 18 21.80 14.88 -13.28
CA VAL A 18 20.76 13.85 -13.11
C VAL A 18 20.63 13.43 -11.64
N SER A 19 21.74 13.30 -10.92
CA SER A 19 21.74 12.92 -9.51
C SER A 19 21.11 14.00 -8.62
N GLU A 20 21.41 15.27 -8.88
CA GLU A 20 20.80 16.40 -8.19
C GLU A 20 19.30 16.50 -8.48
N GLN A 21 18.91 16.29 -9.73
CA GLN A 21 17.51 16.28 -10.14
C GLN A 21 16.73 15.12 -9.48
N LEU A 22 17.34 13.93 -9.36
CA LEU A 22 16.76 12.80 -8.63
C LEU A 22 16.65 13.09 -7.13
N GLN A 23 17.66 13.71 -6.53
CA GLN A 23 17.61 14.13 -5.13
C GLN A 23 16.53 15.19 -4.88
N GLN A 24 16.38 16.14 -5.79
CA GLN A 24 15.32 17.16 -5.73
C GLN A 24 13.93 16.54 -5.89
N MET A 25 13.77 15.59 -6.81
CA MET A 25 12.54 14.79 -6.93
C MET A 25 12.25 14.02 -5.65
N TRP A 26 13.26 13.40 -5.04
CA TRP A 26 13.09 12.65 -3.80
C TRP A 26 12.71 13.54 -2.61
N ARG A 27 13.31 14.74 -2.51
CA ARG A 27 12.97 15.74 -1.49
C ARG A 27 11.54 16.27 -1.66
N THR A 28 11.08 16.43 -2.90
CA THR A 28 9.73 16.94 -3.21
C THR A 28 8.73 15.82 -3.49
N ARG A 29 9.00 14.61 -2.99
CA ARG A 29 8.19 13.41 -3.23
C ARG A 29 6.73 13.62 -2.79
N PRO A 30 5.75 12.96 -3.45
CA PRO A 30 4.35 13.06 -3.07
C PRO A 30 4.07 12.52 -1.66
N TYR A 31 3.11 13.13 -0.97
CA TYR A 31 2.60 12.65 0.32
C TYR A 31 1.32 11.83 0.14
N ARG A 32 1.12 10.79 0.94
CA ARG A 32 -0.13 10.03 0.96
C ARG A 32 -1.20 10.78 1.75
N LEU A 33 -2.39 10.90 1.14
CA LEU A 33 -3.55 11.59 1.71
C LEU A 33 -4.69 10.58 1.98
N PRO A 34 -4.57 9.70 2.98
CA PRO A 34 -5.55 8.64 3.25
C PRO A 34 -6.93 9.16 3.68
N GLN A 35 -7.02 10.42 4.12
CA GLN A 35 -8.28 11.05 4.50
C GLN A 35 -9.08 11.55 3.29
N ARG A 36 -8.41 11.90 2.18
CA ARG A 36 -9.03 12.42 0.94
C ARG A 36 -9.11 11.38 -0.18
N GLY A 37 -8.34 10.29 -0.10
CA GLY A 37 -8.31 9.24 -1.12
C GLY A 37 -8.83 7.89 -0.64
N HIS A 38 -9.33 7.08 -1.58
CA HIS A 38 -9.65 5.67 -1.32
C HIS A 38 -8.37 4.83 -1.33
N VAL A 39 -8.31 3.80 -0.48
CA VAL A 39 -7.21 2.82 -0.37
C VAL A 39 -5.84 3.50 -0.14
N ALA A 40 -5.45 3.78 1.11
CA ALA A 40 -4.15 4.40 1.47
C ALA A 40 -3.86 5.83 0.94
N GLY A 41 -4.62 6.36 -0.02
CA GLY A 41 -4.51 7.75 -0.48
C GLY A 41 -3.31 8.07 -1.36
N VAL A 42 -2.72 7.05 -2.02
CA VAL A 42 -1.56 7.21 -2.92
C VAL A 42 -1.91 8.05 -4.15
N ALA A 43 -2.96 7.67 -4.88
CA ALA A 43 -3.41 8.40 -6.07
C ALA A 43 -3.86 9.83 -5.74
N ALA A 44 -4.49 10.02 -4.56
CA ALA A 44 -4.85 11.36 -4.07
C ALA A 44 -3.62 12.22 -3.76
N GLY A 45 -2.55 11.59 -3.27
CA GLY A 45 -1.25 12.23 -3.03
C GLY A 45 -0.57 12.71 -4.30
N ILE A 46 -0.47 11.83 -5.29
CA ILE A 46 0.11 12.15 -6.61
C ILE A 46 -0.70 13.24 -7.30
N GLY A 47 -2.03 13.12 -7.30
CA GLY A 47 -2.92 14.13 -7.89
C GLY A 47 -2.78 15.50 -7.21
N TYR A 48 -2.67 15.53 -5.88
CA TYR A 48 -2.47 16.78 -5.14
C TYR A 48 -1.12 17.44 -5.46
N ARG A 49 -0.04 16.65 -5.54
CA ARG A 49 1.31 17.14 -5.82
C ARG A 49 1.47 17.72 -7.23
N TYR A 50 0.78 17.16 -8.21
CA TYR A 50 0.92 17.52 -9.62
C TYR A 50 -0.33 18.22 -10.21
N GLY A 51 -1.31 18.59 -9.38
CA GLY A 51 -2.53 19.27 -9.83
C GLY A 51 -3.39 18.44 -10.80
N VAL A 52 -3.32 17.11 -10.72
CA VAL A 52 -4.07 16.18 -11.59
C VAL A 52 -5.22 15.55 -10.82
N ASP A 53 -6.35 15.28 -11.49
CA ASP A 53 -7.45 14.54 -10.88
C ASP A 53 -6.96 13.14 -10.40
N PRO A 54 -7.13 12.80 -9.10
CA PRO A 54 -6.82 11.47 -8.58
C PRO A 54 -7.48 10.31 -9.35
N VAL A 55 -8.58 10.53 -10.05
CA VAL A 55 -9.24 9.52 -10.88
C VAL A 55 -8.34 9.09 -12.04
N LEU A 56 -7.68 10.02 -12.72
CA LEU A 56 -6.78 9.71 -13.84
C LEU A 56 -5.60 8.85 -13.39
N VAL A 57 -5.03 9.19 -12.23
CA VAL A 57 -3.94 8.41 -11.64
C VAL A 57 -4.39 6.97 -11.32
N ARG A 58 -5.62 6.79 -10.83
CA ARG A 58 -6.17 5.44 -10.59
C ARG A 58 -6.36 4.68 -11.89
N VAL A 59 -6.94 5.30 -12.92
CA VAL A 59 -7.15 4.65 -14.22
C VAL A 59 -5.81 4.21 -14.80
N ALA A 60 -4.78 5.07 -14.77
CA ALA A 60 -3.45 4.73 -15.26
C ALA A 60 -2.84 3.53 -14.50
N LEU A 61 -2.98 3.47 -13.18
CA LEU A 61 -2.51 2.34 -12.37
C LEU A 61 -3.30 1.06 -12.66
N VAL A 62 -4.62 1.14 -12.82
CA VAL A 62 -5.47 -0.03 -13.15
C VAL A 62 -5.14 -0.56 -14.54
N VAL A 63 -4.96 0.33 -15.52
CA VAL A 63 -4.50 -0.07 -16.85
C VAL A 63 -3.11 -0.72 -16.75
N GLY A 64 -2.17 -0.10 -16.01
CA GLY A 64 -0.86 -0.69 -15.76
C GLY A 64 -0.88 -2.04 -15.02
N THR A 65 -1.92 -2.34 -14.24
CA THR A 65 -2.09 -3.69 -13.67
C THR A 65 -2.51 -4.72 -14.71
N ILE A 66 -3.39 -4.34 -15.64
CA ILE A 66 -3.90 -5.25 -16.67
C ILE A 66 -2.81 -5.53 -17.71
N PHE A 67 -2.02 -4.52 -18.07
CA PHE A 67 -0.92 -4.61 -19.04
C PHE A 67 0.41 -5.06 -18.39
N GLY A 68 0.37 -6.15 -17.62
CA GLY A 68 1.57 -6.78 -17.04
C GLY A 68 1.90 -6.38 -15.59
N GLY A 69 0.88 -6.02 -14.80
CA GLY A 69 0.95 -5.93 -13.34
C GLY A 69 1.83 -4.82 -12.73
N ALA A 70 2.47 -3.98 -13.54
CA ALA A 70 3.27 -2.85 -13.08
C ALA A 70 2.49 -1.90 -12.15
N GLY A 71 1.19 -1.71 -12.40
CA GLY A 71 0.36 -0.81 -11.63
C GLY A 71 0.23 -1.18 -10.15
N ILE A 72 0.12 -2.47 -9.81
CA ILE A 72 -0.05 -2.93 -8.42
C ILE A 72 1.28 -2.87 -7.68
N VAL A 73 2.37 -3.22 -8.37
CA VAL A 73 3.73 -3.10 -7.86
C VAL A 73 4.04 -1.64 -7.52
N LEU A 74 3.81 -0.72 -8.47
CA LEU A 74 4.03 0.71 -8.26
C LEU A 74 3.12 1.26 -7.16
N TYR A 75 1.89 0.74 -7.02
CA TYR A 75 0.98 1.15 -5.96
C TYR A 75 1.49 0.77 -4.57
N LEU A 76 1.91 -0.49 -4.40
CA LEU A 76 2.45 -1.01 -3.14
C LEU A 76 3.79 -0.34 -2.80
N ALA A 77 4.65 -0.13 -3.80
CA ALA A 77 5.90 0.62 -3.64
C ALA A 77 5.64 2.06 -3.21
N ALA A 78 4.73 2.79 -3.88
CA ALA A 78 4.37 4.15 -3.49
C ALA A 78 3.71 4.21 -2.11
N TRP A 79 3.00 3.16 -1.68
CA TRP A 79 2.50 3.06 -0.30
C TRP A 79 3.66 3.01 0.71
N LEU A 80 4.69 2.19 0.45
CA LEU A 80 5.85 2.04 1.31
C LEU A 80 6.78 3.26 1.32
N LEU A 81 6.95 3.92 0.17
CA LEU A 81 7.92 5.00 -0.03
C LEU A 81 7.35 6.39 0.28
N PHE A 82 6.06 6.64 0.04
CA PHE A 82 5.50 7.96 0.31
C PHE A 82 5.15 8.11 1.80
N SER A 83 5.58 9.20 2.41
CA SER A 83 5.19 9.57 3.77
C SER A 83 3.72 9.95 3.82
N LYS A 84 3.05 9.61 4.92
CA LYS A 84 1.68 10.05 5.17
C LYS A 84 1.70 11.53 5.53
N ALA A 85 0.71 12.30 5.09
CA ALA A 85 0.62 13.70 5.50
C ALA A 85 0.55 13.81 7.04
N GLY A 86 1.53 14.50 7.63
CA GLY A 86 1.72 14.64 9.08
C GLY A 86 2.75 13.69 9.72
N ASP A 87 3.29 12.71 8.98
CA ASP A 87 4.37 11.82 9.46
C ASP A 87 5.74 12.32 8.96
N ALA A 88 6.77 12.24 9.80
CA ALA A 88 8.14 12.68 9.48
C ALA A 88 8.88 11.72 8.54
N ALA A 89 8.49 10.44 8.54
CA ALA A 89 9.13 9.39 7.75
C ALA A 89 8.10 8.55 6.97
N SER A 90 8.56 7.90 5.91
CA SER A 90 7.80 6.86 5.22
C SER A 90 7.80 5.54 6.02
N PRO A 91 6.82 4.64 5.79
CA PRO A 91 6.81 3.32 6.42
C PRO A 91 8.11 2.53 6.23
N ALA A 92 8.73 2.61 5.04
CA ALA A 92 10.02 1.98 4.78
C ALA A 92 11.16 2.60 5.59
N GLU A 93 11.20 3.93 5.70
CA GLU A 93 12.23 4.66 6.46
C GLU A 93 12.13 4.39 7.97
N SER A 94 10.91 4.22 8.49
CA SER A 94 10.69 3.91 9.90
C SER A 94 11.19 2.52 10.30
N LEU A 95 11.09 1.51 9.43
CA LEU A 95 11.73 0.21 9.64
C LEU A 95 13.26 0.30 9.60
N MET A 96 13.80 1.25 8.85
CA MET A 96 15.24 1.52 8.77
C MET A 96 15.75 2.39 9.94
N GLY A 97 14.90 2.67 10.94
CA GLY A 97 15.23 3.49 12.10
C GLY A 97 15.30 5.00 11.82
N ARG A 98 14.90 5.44 10.62
CA ARG A 98 14.94 6.86 10.21
C ARG A 98 13.55 7.48 10.40
N GLY A 99 13.29 7.99 11.61
CA GLY A 99 12.10 8.79 11.94
C GLY A 99 10.88 8.00 12.41
N THR A 100 9.83 8.74 12.82
CA THR A 100 8.61 8.18 13.40
C THR A 100 7.49 8.11 12.37
N SER A 101 6.92 6.91 12.17
CA SER A 101 5.73 6.67 11.36
C SER A 101 4.55 6.30 12.25
N SER A 102 3.35 6.76 11.91
CA SER A 102 2.10 6.41 12.63
C SER A 102 1.57 5.01 12.26
N GLU A 103 2.19 4.32 11.30
CA GLU A 103 1.81 2.97 10.88
C GLU A 103 2.43 1.88 11.77
N SER A 104 1.66 0.83 12.06
CA SER A 104 2.12 -0.32 12.85
C SER A 104 3.14 -1.15 12.07
N ASN A 105 4.23 -1.57 12.73
CA ASN A 105 5.27 -2.43 12.16
C ASN A 105 4.71 -3.67 11.45
N THR A 106 3.66 -4.29 12.00
CA THR A 106 2.98 -5.46 11.38
C THR A 106 2.44 -5.13 9.99
N LYS A 107 1.86 -3.94 9.80
CA LYS A 107 1.36 -3.53 8.48
C LYS A 107 2.48 -3.28 7.49
N ILE A 108 3.63 -2.79 7.96
CA ILE A 108 4.78 -2.54 7.09
C ILE A 108 5.35 -3.87 6.59
N VAL A 109 5.51 -4.86 7.48
CA VAL A 109 5.94 -6.22 7.11
C VAL A 109 4.98 -6.85 6.11
N VAL A 110 3.66 -6.76 6.35
CA VAL A 110 2.65 -7.29 5.43
C VAL A 110 2.73 -6.61 4.05
N LEU A 111 2.97 -5.29 4.01
CA LEU A 111 3.13 -4.57 2.74
C LEU A 111 4.39 -4.99 1.99
N ILE A 112 5.50 -5.23 2.68
CA ILE A 112 6.75 -5.71 2.06
C ILE A 112 6.53 -7.11 1.46
N VAL A 113 5.93 -8.03 2.23
CA VAL A 113 5.63 -9.38 1.74
C VAL A 113 4.67 -9.33 0.54
N ALA A 114 3.63 -8.50 0.61
CA ALA A 114 2.69 -8.30 -0.51
C ALA A 114 3.40 -7.72 -1.74
N LEU A 115 4.33 -6.78 -1.57
CA LEU A 115 5.13 -6.23 -2.66
C LEU A 115 6.05 -7.28 -3.29
N ILE A 116 6.72 -8.12 -2.48
CA ILE A 116 7.57 -9.20 -2.97
C ILE A 116 6.75 -10.19 -3.80
N ILE A 117 5.60 -10.64 -3.26
CA ILE A 117 4.70 -11.54 -3.98
C ILE A 117 4.23 -10.89 -5.29
N ALA A 118 3.78 -9.63 -5.24
CA ALA A 118 3.32 -8.91 -6.43
C ALA A 118 4.41 -8.77 -7.48
N VAL A 119 5.67 -8.52 -7.08
CA VAL A 119 6.82 -8.46 -8.00
C VAL A 119 7.14 -9.85 -8.59
N SER A 120 7.04 -10.91 -7.79
CA SER A 120 7.38 -12.26 -8.26
C SER A 120 6.30 -12.87 -9.16
N THR A 121 5.01 -12.66 -8.87
CA THR A 121 3.90 -13.31 -9.58
C THR A 121 3.27 -12.44 -10.66
N LEU A 122 3.19 -11.14 -10.41
CA LEU A 122 2.53 -10.15 -11.27
C LEU A 122 3.50 -9.06 -11.75
N GLY A 123 4.79 -9.20 -11.47
CA GLY A 123 5.72 -8.10 -11.69
C GLY A 123 6.06 -7.90 -13.17
N PRO A 124 6.63 -6.73 -13.49
CA PRO A 124 7.14 -6.40 -14.82
C PRO A 124 8.16 -7.40 -15.40
N VAL A 125 8.72 -8.26 -14.54
CA VAL A 125 9.77 -9.25 -14.83
C VAL A 125 9.24 -10.70 -14.72
N GLY A 126 7.96 -10.89 -14.45
CA GLY A 126 7.34 -12.20 -14.25
C GLY A 126 7.17 -13.01 -15.54
N VAL A 127 7.05 -14.33 -15.38
CA VAL A 127 7.01 -15.37 -16.43
C VAL A 127 5.78 -15.37 -17.35
N GLY A 128 4.82 -14.45 -17.18
CA GLY A 128 3.61 -14.37 -18.00
C GLY A 128 3.47 -13.00 -18.67
N LEU A 129 3.41 -12.98 -20.01
CA LEU A 129 3.21 -11.80 -20.89
C LEU A 129 4.45 -10.94 -21.24
N GLY A 130 5.45 -11.56 -21.88
CA GLY A 130 6.16 -10.96 -23.03
C GLY A 130 6.74 -9.54 -22.89
N GLY A 131 7.21 -9.14 -21.69
CA GLY A 131 7.82 -7.82 -21.46
C GLY A 131 6.84 -6.63 -21.39
N SER A 132 5.53 -6.87 -21.54
CA SER A 132 4.50 -5.82 -21.50
C SER A 132 4.46 -5.08 -20.15
N GLY A 133 4.75 -5.78 -19.05
CA GLY A 133 4.86 -5.18 -17.72
C GLY A 133 6.03 -4.20 -17.59
N ALA A 134 7.17 -4.48 -18.21
CA ALA A 134 8.31 -3.57 -18.21
C ALA A 134 7.98 -2.29 -18.98
N ILE A 135 7.31 -2.41 -20.12
CA ILE A 135 6.85 -1.27 -20.93
C ILE A 135 5.85 -0.42 -20.13
N SER A 136 4.86 -1.05 -19.48
CA SER A 136 3.88 -0.32 -18.67
C SER A 136 4.51 0.33 -17.43
N MET A 137 5.52 -0.29 -16.81
CA MET A 137 6.29 0.32 -15.72
C MET A 137 7.06 1.55 -16.20
N VAL A 138 7.77 1.46 -17.32
CA VAL A 138 8.50 2.59 -17.92
C VAL A 138 7.53 3.71 -18.31
N ALA A 139 6.38 3.39 -18.90
CA ALA A 139 5.39 4.38 -19.28
C ALA A 139 4.80 5.13 -18.07
N LEU A 140 4.51 4.43 -16.98
CA LEU A 140 4.00 5.06 -15.75
C LEU A 140 5.06 5.93 -15.06
N LEU A 141 6.31 5.48 -15.02
CA LEU A 141 7.43 6.27 -14.48
C LEU A 141 7.73 7.50 -15.35
N ALA A 142 7.71 7.35 -16.68
CA ALA A 142 7.85 8.45 -17.61
C ALA A 142 6.69 9.46 -17.47
N GLY A 143 5.46 8.98 -17.30
CA GLY A 143 4.31 9.82 -17.00
C GLY A 143 4.47 10.62 -15.71
N LEU A 144 4.96 9.99 -14.63
CA LEU A 144 5.27 10.69 -13.38
C LEU A 144 6.38 11.73 -13.57
N TRP A 145 7.42 11.40 -14.33
CA TRP A 145 8.52 12.31 -14.63
C TRP A 145 8.05 13.52 -15.45
N LEU A 146 7.21 13.32 -16.47
CA LEU A 146 6.62 14.41 -17.25
C LEU A 146 5.72 15.30 -16.38
N LEU A 147 4.97 14.73 -15.44
CA LEU A 147 4.23 15.52 -14.46
C LEU A 147 5.15 16.35 -13.57
N HIS A 148 6.29 15.79 -13.15
CA HIS A 148 7.30 16.52 -12.39
C HIS A 148 7.93 17.65 -13.19
N GLN A 149 8.21 17.45 -14.48
CA GLN A 149 8.70 18.53 -15.34
C GLN A 149 7.69 19.66 -15.50
N ARG A 150 6.38 19.35 -15.54
CA ARG A 150 5.32 20.36 -15.60
C ARG A 150 5.15 21.14 -14.29
N GLN A 151 5.33 20.48 -13.16
CA GLN A 151 5.16 21.08 -11.83
C GLN A 151 6.33 20.70 -10.91
N PRO A 152 7.53 21.30 -11.10
CA PRO A 152 8.69 20.99 -10.29
C PRO A 152 8.52 21.47 -8.85
N GLN A 153 7.87 22.62 -8.65
CA GLN A 153 7.60 23.19 -7.34
C GLN A 153 6.42 22.47 -6.66
N PRO A 154 6.56 22.02 -5.40
CA PRO A 154 5.46 21.46 -4.63
C PRO A 154 4.43 22.54 -4.27
N PRO A 155 3.13 22.20 -4.13
CA PRO A 155 2.12 23.16 -3.69
C PRO A 155 2.42 23.68 -2.27
N GLU A 156 2.22 24.98 -2.05
CA GLU A 156 2.59 25.70 -0.80
C GLU A 156 1.86 25.19 0.45
N PHE A 157 0.72 24.53 0.28
CA PHE A 157 -0.09 24.04 1.40
C PHE A 157 -0.02 22.51 1.46
N LEU A 158 0.39 21.95 2.60
CA LEU A 158 0.25 20.52 2.86
C LEU A 158 -1.04 20.27 3.68
N PRO A 159 -2.02 19.51 3.17
CA PRO A 159 -3.20 19.15 3.94
C PRO A 159 -2.78 18.19 5.08
N GLY A 160 -2.53 18.76 6.26
CA GLY A 160 -2.13 18.02 7.46
C GLY A 160 -0.71 18.30 7.95
N GLY A 161 0.02 19.23 7.32
CA GLY A 161 1.33 19.67 7.77
C GLY A 161 1.33 21.17 8.03
N ALA A 162 0.89 21.59 9.22
CA ALA A 162 1.57 22.74 9.80
C ALA A 162 3.04 22.30 10.00
N GLN A 163 4.00 23.17 9.70
CA GLN A 163 5.39 23.16 10.18
C GLN A 163 6.56 22.65 9.30
N VAL A 164 6.40 22.05 8.10
CA VAL A 164 7.63 21.61 7.37
C VAL A 164 8.34 22.75 6.60
N TYR A 165 7.67 23.88 6.33
CA TYR A 165 8.31 25.05 5.68
C TYR A 165 8.63 26.22 6.64
N ALA A 166 8.40 26.08 7.95
CA ALA A 166 8.70 27.14 8.92
C ALA A 166 10.20 27.24 9.29
N GLN A 167 11.09 26.52 8.59
CA GLN A 167 12.54 26.55 8.76
C GLN A 167 13.27 27.03 7.50
N GLN A 168 12.69 27.94 6.73
CA GLN A 168 13.47 28.77 5.82
C GLN A 168 13.51 30.19 6.37
N ASP A 169 14.73 30.60 6.73
CA ASP A 169 15.11 31.94 7.15
C ASP A 169 14.54 33.00 6.21
N PHE A 170 13.44 33.63 6.60
CA PHE A 170 13.01 34.89 6.00
C PHE A 170 12.72 35.90 7.12
N PRO A 171 13.39 37.07 7.13
CA PRO A 171 13.04 38.14 8.05
C PRO A 171 11.67 38.67 7.65
N ILE A 172 10.67 38.42 8.48
CA ILE A 172 9.33 39.01 8.33
C ILE A 172 9.51 40.52 8.49
N SER A 173 9.44 41.26 7.38
CA SER A 173 9.38 42.72 7.42
C SER A 173 8.03 43.15 7.97
N PHE A 174 8.04 43.79 9.14
CA PHE A 174 6.86 44.31 9.85
C PHE A 174 6.25 45.55 9.17
N ASN A 175 5.87 45.47 7.89
CA ASN A 175 5.11 46.55 7.27
C ASN A 175 4.25 46.09 6.10
N THR A 176 3.14 45.38 6.38
CA THR A 176 1.98 45.37 5.47
C THR A 176 0.70 45.58 6.29
N PRO A 177 -0.19 46.51 5.88
CA PRO A 177 -1.44 46.77 6.60
C PRO A 177 -2.48 45.72 6.19
N TYR A 178 -2.48 44.57 6.86
CA TYR A 178 -3.58 43.61 6.79
C TYR A 178 -4.35 43.64 8.11
N THR A 179 -5.56 44.19 8.08
CA THR A 179 -6.49 44.24 9.22
C THR A 179 -6.89 42.83 9.65
N PRO A 180 -6.64 42.40 10.90
CA PRO A 180 -7.17 41.14 11.39
C PRO A 180 -8.64 41.33 11.81
N THR A 181 -9.55 40.68 11.09
CA THR A 181 -10.92 40.43 11.56
C THR A 181 -10.90 39.54 12.81
N PRO A 182 -11.56 39.91 13.93
CA PRO A 182 -11.58 39.09 15.13
C PRO A 182 -12.84 38.21 15.18
N TRP A 183 -12.90 37.09 14.45
CA TRP A 183 -13.64 35.87 14.84
C TRP A 183 -13.57 34.75 13.78
N ALA A 184 -12.90 33.64 14.08
CA ALA A 184 -13.24 32.31 13.55
C ALA A 184 -12.54 31.21 14.38
N GLY A 185 -12.66 31.29 15.71
CA GLY A 185 -12.16 30.28 16.66
C GLY A 185 -13.24 29.96 17.68
N ALA A 186 -14.10 29.01 17.31
CA ALA A 186 -14.95 28.14 18.14
C ALA A 186 -15.31 28.56 19.59
N ASN A 187 -16.62 28.79 19.77
CA ASN A 187 -17.32 28.50 21.02
C ASN A 187 -17.20 27.01 21.38
N TYR A 188 -16.21 26.63 22.17
CA TYR A 188 -16.22 25.39 22.94
C TYR A 188 -16.09 25.75 24.43
N ARG A 189 -17.21 25.72 25.16
CA ARG A 189 -17.24 25.88 26.62
C ARG A 189 -17.43 24.50 27.26
N PRO A 190 -16.52 24.03 28.12
CA PRO A 190 -16.79 22.84 28.93
C PRO A 190 -17.94 23.10 29.92
N PRO A 191 -18.74 22.08 30.31
CA PRO A 191 -20.01 22.28 31.04
C PRO A 191 -19.91 22.94 32.43
N ASN A 192 -18.70 23.10 32.99
CA ASN A 192 -18.51 23.53 34.38
C ASN A 192 -17.61 24.78 34.54
N TYR A 193 -17.36 25.55 33.48
CA TYR A 193 -16.56 26.78 33.60
C TYR A 193 -17.42 27.97 34.01
N ARG A 194 -17.32 28.40 35.28
CA ARG A 194 -17.79 29.71 35.75
C ARG A 194 -16.63 30.71 35.68
N PRO A 195 -16.69 31.76 34.85
CA PRO A 195 -15.67 32.80 34.89
C PRO A 195 -15.74 33.54 36.22
N ALA A 196 -14.62 33.60 36.95
CA ALA A 196 -14.44 34.59 38.00
C ALA A 196 -14.55 35.98 37.35
N GLY A 197 -15.39 36.84 37.93
CA GLY A 197 -15.79 38.11 37.33
C GLY A 197 -14.59 39.02 37.06
N TYR A 198 -14.20 39.12 35.79
CA TYR A 198 -13.49 40.28 35.27
C TYR A 198 -13.82 40.42 33.79
N THR A 199 -14.64 41.42 33.46
CA THR A 199 -14.85 41.86 32.07
C THR A 199 -14.13 43.21 31.94
N PRO A 200 -13.09 43.33 31.10
CA PRO A 200 -12.55 44.64 30.79
C PRO A 200 -13.57 45.41 29.93
N PRO A 201 -13.75 46.73 30.13
CA PRO A 201 -14.68 47.50 29.32
C PRO A 201 -14.21 47.56 27.87
N ALA A 202 -15.09 47.19 26.95
CA ALA A 202 -14.89 47.39 25.52
C ALA A 202 -15.11 48.87 25.18
N TYR A 203 -14.05 49.56 24.76
CA TYR A 203 -14.15 50.93 24.25
C TYR A 203 -14.68 50.89 22.82
N SER A 204 -15.77 51.61 22.58
CA SER A 204 -16.34 51.82 21.24
C SER A 204 -16.01 53.25 20.79
N PRO A 205 -16.06 53.58 19.48
CA PRO A 205 -15.66 54.90 18.97
C PRO A 205 -16.51 56.08 19.45
N TYR A 206 -17.51 55.87 20.32
CA TYR A 206 -18.35 56.89 20.93
C TYR A 206 -18.23 56.97 22.47
N THR A 207 -17.27 56.28 23.09
CA THR A 207 -17.07 56.37 24.54
C THR A 207 -16.05 57.44 24.91
N THR A 208 -16.45 58.43 25.72
CA THR A 208 -15.54 59.40 26.35
C THR A 208 -14.82 58.76 27.55
N LEU A 209 -13.56 59.12 27.77
CA LEU A 209 -12.76 58.67 28.92
C LEU A 209 -13.44 59.03 30.26
N PRO A 210 -13.40 58.16 31.29
CA PRO A 210 -13.88 58.50 32.62
C PRO A 210 -13.03 59.63 33.21
N THR A 211 -13.65 60.67 33.77
CA THR A 211 -12.96 61.83 34.35
C THR A 211 -12.39 61.59 35.75
N THR A 212 -12.57 60.39 36.31
CA THR A 212 -12.13 60.07 37.68
C THR A 212 -11.49 58.68 37.73
N TYR A 213 -10.22 58.65 38.11
CA TYR A 213 -9.47 57.42 38.37
C TYR A 213 -9.83 56.88 39.77
N VAL A 214 -10.35 55.66 39.84
CA VAL A 214 -10.55 54.93 41.10
C VAL A 214 -9.48 53.83 41.18
N PRO A 215 -8.52 53.90 42.12
CA PRO A 215 -7.53 52.84 42.28
C PRO A 215 -8.20 51.55 42.76
N SER A 216 -7.87 50.41 42.15
CA SER A 216 -8.27 49.09 42.63
C SER A 216 -7.51 48.72 43.91
N THR A 217 -8.24 48.40 44.97
CA THR A 217 -7.68 47.86 46.21
C THR A 217 -7.10 46.46 45.96
N PRO A 218 -5.85 46.17 46.35
CA PRO A 218 -5.29 44.83 46.25
C PRO A 218 -5.96 43.88 47.27
N PRO A 219 -6.05 42.57 46.97
CA PRO A 219 -6.62 41.57 47.88
C PRO A 219 -5.79 41.44 49.18
N PRO A 220 -6.41 41.02 50.29
CA PRO A 220 -5.77 41.00 51.60
C PRO A 220 -4.65 39.94 51.63
N THR A 221 -3.41 40.39 51.78
CA THR A 221 -2.30 39.54 52.23
C THR A 221 -2.36 39.41 53.74
N ASP A 222 -2.60 38.19 54.23
CA ASP A 222 -2.28 37.80 55.60
C ASP A 222 -0.78 38.04 55.84
N ARG A 223 -0.45 39.06 56.63
CA ARG A 223 0.87 39.23 57.23
C ARG A 223 0.73 39.30 58.74
N SER A 224 1.27 38.27 59.38
CA SER A 224 1.55 38.29 60.80
C SER A 224 2.59 39.37 61.13
N THR A 225 2.32 40.05 62.24
CA THR A 225 3.30 40.58 63.20
C THR A 225 4.33 41.60 62.71
N GLY A 226 4.02 42.86 63.01
CA GLY A 226 4.90 43.68 63.85
C GLY A 226 5.90 44.58 63.13
N SER A 227 5.50 45.83 62.88
CA SER A 227 6.27 47.07 63.15
C SER A 227 5.44 48.27 62.69
N GLU A 228 4.94 49.06 63.63
CA GLU A 228 4.27 50.34 63.36
C GLU A 228 5.25 51.29 62.65
N VAL A 229 4.85 51.80 61.48
CA VAL A 229 5.56 52.88 60.79
C VAL A 229 5.11 54.20 61.40
N ASN A 230 6.00 54.84 62.17
CA ASN A 230 5.77 56.17 62.73
C ASN A 230 6.14 57.25 61.69
N LEU A 231 5.18 58.11 61.33
CA LEU A 231 5.27 59.12 60.27
C LEU A 231 5.52 60.54 60.81
N ASN A 232 6.28 60.68 61.90
CA ASN A 232 6.62 61.99 62.42
C ASN A 232 7.83 62.57 61.67
N LYS A 233 7.56 63.65 60.92
CA LYS A 233 8.58 64.51 60.32
C LYS A 233 9.13 65.44 61.38
N SER A 234 10.31 65.13 61.90
CA SER A 234 11.14 66.08 62.65
C SER A 234 12.55 66.13 62.07
N GLU A 235 12.97 67.37 61.92
CA GLU A 235 14.09 67.94 61.17
C GLU A 235 15.48 67.59 61.72
N SER A 236 16.45 67.51 60.79
CA SER A 236 17.91 67.68 60.95
C SER A 236 18.73 66.75 61.85
N ALA A 237 19.60 65.94 61.21
CA ALA A 237 21.00 65.75 61.63
C ALA A 237 21.88 65.07 60.55
N ALA A 238 22.83 65.85 60.00
CA ALA A 238 24.25 65.57 59.63
C ALA A 238 24.67 64.35 58.76
N PRO A 239 25.75 64.49 57.95
CA PRO A 239 26.06 63.59 56.83
C PRO A 239 26.96 62.42 57.22
N ALA A 240 26.69 61.22 56.68
CA ALA A 240 27.56 60.06 56.74
C ALA A 240 27.94 59.57 55.34
N GLN A 241 29.22 59.18 55.21
CA GLN A 241 30.00 58.92 54.00
C GLN A 241 29.48 57.78 53.09
N PRO A 242 29.89 57.76 51.80
CA PRO A 242 29.43 56.76 50.84
C PRO A 242 30.17 55.43 51.05
N THR A 243 29.42 54.37 51.37
CA THR A 243 29.90 53.00 51.21
C THR A 243 29.66 52.56 49.77
N THR A 244 30.73 52.46 49.00
CA THR A 244 30.78 51.80 47.68
C THR A 244 30.49 50.31 47.84
N ASP A 245 29.23 49.92 47.64
CA ASP A 245 28.91 48.53 47.28
C ASP A 245 29.16 48.36 45.77
N THR A 246 30.39 47.95 45.44
CA THR A 246 30.73 47.45 44.12
C THR A 246 30.03 46.10 43.93
N THR A 247 28.78 46.13 43.49
CA THR A 247 28.12 44.95 42.90
C THR A 247 28.70 44.76 41.50
N THR A 248 29.72 43.91 41.35
CA THR A 248 30.13 43.39 40.04
C THR A 248 29.02 42.51 39.48
N GLY A 249 28.05 43.13 38.80
CA GLY A 249 27.14 42.42 37.92
C GLY A 249 27.89 41.90 36.66
N PRO A 250 27.43 40.81 36.04
CA PRO A 250 28.03 40.30 34.81
C PRO A 250 27.94 41.38 33.72
N THR A 251 29.10 41.76 33.19
CA THR A 251 29.19 42.71 32.07
C THR A 251 28.72 42.03 30.78
N PRO A 252 27.88 42.69 29.97
CA PRO A 252 27.37 42.10 28.74
C PRO A 252 28.50 41.91 27.71
N PRO A 253 28.38 40.89 26.82
CA PRO A 253 29.33 40.67 25.75
C PRO A 253 29.37 41.85 24.76
N SER A 254 30.53 42.12 24.19
CA SER A 254 30.87 43.33 23.40
C SER A 254 30.00 43.59 22.16
N TRP A 255 29.18 42.62 21.76
CA TRP A 255 28.27 42.70 20.62
C TRP A 255 26.93 43.38 20.96
N ASP A 256 26.58 43.59 22.23
CA ASP A 256 25.35 44.28 22.64
C ASP A 256 25.63 45.76 23.05
N PRO A 257 25.41 46.74 22.16
CA PRO A 257 25.66 48.15 22.45
C PRO A 257 24.58 48.80 23.35
N LEU A 258 23.50 48.09 23.69
CA LEU A 258 22.36 48.65 24.45
C LEU A 258 22.32 48.18 25.91
N GLY A 259 23.22 47.28 26.32
CA GLY A 259 23.37 46.87 27.72
C GLY A 259 22.07 46.34 28.33
N VAL A 260 21.33 45.54 27.56
CA VAL A 260 20.03 45.04 28.02
C VAL A 260 20.25 44.07 29.17
N ALA A 261 19.46 44.21 30.22
CA ALA A 261 19.68 43.48 31.47
C ALA A 261 19.62 41.95 31.27
N PRO A 262 20.46 41.16 31.97
CA PRO A 262 20.61 39.71 31.76
C PRO A 262 19.30 38.90 31.83
N PHE A 263 18.28 39.40 32.54
CA PHE A 263 16.99 38.75 32.67
C PHE A 263 16.11 38.83 31.39
N ALA A 264 16.44 39.71 30.45
CA ALA A 264 15.71 39.84 29.19
C ALA A 264 16.08 38.74 28.16
N TRP A 265 17.09 37.91 28.47
CA TRP A 265 17.48 36.76 27.65
C TRP A 265 16.64 35.51 27.94
N ASP A 266 15.87 35.49 29.02
CA ASP A 266 14.95 34.40 29.35
C ASP A 266 13.64 34.61 28.58
N LEU A 267 13.69 34.39 27.26
CA LEU A 267 12.48 34.32 26.44
C LEU A 267 11.68 33.09 26.92
N PRO A 268 10.37 33.22 27.17
CA PRO A 268 9.54 32.08 27.48
C PRO A 268 9.74 31.02 26.40
N GLU A 269 10.12 29.80 26.79
CA GLU A 269 10.20 28.68 25.87
C GLU A 269 8.91 28.66 25.05
N PRO A 270 8.99 28.60 23.71
CA PRO A 270 7.81 28.67 22.87
C PRO A 270 6.88 27.59 23.37
N THR A 271 5.75 28.00 23.96
CA THR A 271 4.75 27.07 24.46
C THR A 271 4.43 26.18 23.28
N THR A 272 4.86 24.92 23.33
CA THR A 272 4.50 23.96 22.30
C THR A 272 3.00 23.81 22.45
N VAL A 273 2.25 24.56 21.64
CA VAL A 273 0.80 24.44 21.58
C VAL A 273 0.56 23.01 21.13
N HIS A 274 0.36 22.11 22.09
CA HIS A 274 -0.15 20.79 21.86
C HIS A 274 -1.59 21.00 21.42
N LEU A 275 -1.76 21.34 20.15
CA LEU A 275 -3.05 21.26 19.49
C LEU A 275 -3.53 19.85 19.78
N PRO A 276 -4.65 19.65 20.50
CA PRO A 276 -5.14 18.32 20.76
C PRO A 276 -5.25 17.64 19.41
N ALA A 277 -4.49 16.56 19.23
CA ALA A 277 -4.41 15.84 17.97
C ALA A 277 -5.83 15.69 17.46
N SER A 278 -6.13 16.27 16.29
CA SER A 278 -7.48 16.23 15.74
C SER A 278 -7.85 14.75 15.63
N THR A 279 -8.68 14.27 16.56
CA THR A 279 -9.16 12.91 16.56
C THR A 279 -10.21 12.86 15.48
N THR A 280 -9.76 12.83 14.21
CA THR A 280 -10.64 12.56 13.08
C THR A 280 -11.40 11.30 13.47
N PRO A 281 -12.74 11.36 13.62
CA PRO A 281 -13.49 10.24 14.14
C PRO A 281 -13.22 9.05 13.23
N LYS A 282 -12.56 8.01 13.76
CA LYS A 282 -12.38 6.76 13.02
C LYS A 282 -13.77 6.33 12.58
N LYS A 283 -14.04 6.32 11.27
CA LYS A 283 -15.30 5.80 10.71
C LYS A 283 -15.54 4.44 11.37
N ARG A 284 -16.57 4.34 12.21
CA ARG A 284 -16.96 3.07 12.85
C ARG A 284 -17.22 2.09 11.72
N ARG A 285 -16.36 1.08 11.57
CA ARG A 285 -16.58 0.00 10.60
C ARG A 285 -17.93 -0.63 10.93
N SER A 286 -18.79 -0.72 9.92
CA SER A 286 -20.12 -1.29 10.09
C SER A 286 -19.99 -2.76 10.49
N ARG A 287 -20.51 -3.13 11.67
CA ARG A 287 -20.56 -4.51 12.18
C ARG A 287 -21.19 -5.48 11.16
N TRP A 288 -22.12 -4.97 10.35
CA TRP A 288 -22.76 -5.69 9.25
C TRP A 288 -21.76 -6.34 8.29
N THR A 289 -20.74 -5.60 7.86
CA THR A 289 -19.73 -6.11 6.93
C THR A 289 -18.93 -7.24 7.57
N SER A 290 -18.55 -7.07 8.84
CA SER A 290 -17.80 -8.09 9.58
C SER A 290 -18.62 -9.35 9.82
N SER A 291 -19.90 -9.21 10.12
CA SER A 291 -20.80 -10.34 10.36
C SER A 291 -20.98 -11.20 9.11
N PHE A 292 -21.22 -10.60 7.94
CA PHE A 292 -21.39 -11.36 6.70
C PHE A 292 -20.09 -11.94 6.15
N ILE A 293 -18.93 -11.30 6.38
CA ILE A 293 -17.62 -11.89 6.08
C ILE A 293 -17.38 -13.12 6.98
N GLY A 294 -17.64 -13.00 8.29
CA GLY A 294 -17.51 -14.13 9.21
C GLY A 294 -18.44 -15.29 8.85
N LEU A 295 -19.67 -14.99 8.46
CA LEU A 295 -20.64 -15.99 8.02
C LEU A 295 -20.20 -16.70 6.73
N ALA A 296 -19.67 -15.94 5.76
CA ALA A 296 -19.16 -16.51 4.51
C ALA A 296 -17.95 -17.43 4.74
N LEU A 297 -17.05 -17.06 5.64
CA LEU A 297 -15.91 -17.89 6.03
C LEU A 297 -16.35 -19.17 6.77
N LEU A 298 -17.32 -19.06 7.68
CA LEU A 298 -17.88 -20.23 8.35
C LEU A 298 -18.58 -21.17 7.36
N ALA A 299 -19.37 -20.63 6.44
CA ALA A 299 -20.03 -21.43 5.41
C ALA A 299 -19.01 -22.17 4.54
N ALA A 300 -17.95 -21.48 4.08
CA ALA A 300 -16.87 -22.11 3.32
C ALA A 300 -16.15 -23.21 4.12
N ALA A 301 -15.85 -22.96 5.39
CA ALA A 301 -15.17 -23.92 6.27
C ALA A 301 -16.03 -25.16 6.55
N VAL A 302 -17.33 -24.98 6.79
CA VAL A 302 -18.26 -26.09 7.00
C VAL A 302 -18.41 -26.91 5.72
N THR A 303 -18.60 -26.27 4.56
CA THR A 303 -18.72 -26.98 3.29
C THR A 303 -17.43 -27.72 2.93
N GLY A 304 -16.25 -27.12 3.15
CA GLY A 304 -14.96 -27.77 2.95
C GLY A 304 -14.72 -28.93 3.92
N GLY A 305 -15.11 -28.79 5.18
CA GLY A 305 -15.02 -29.87 6.17
C GLY A 305 -15.92 -31.06 5.84
N ILE A 306 -17.14 -30.81 5.34
CA ILE A 306 -18.04 -31.87 4.86
C ILE A 306 -17.44 -32.55 3.63
N ALA A 307 -16.87 -31.79 2.68
CA ALA A 307 -16.22 -32.35 1.50
C ALA A 307 -15.08 -33.31 1.89
N ALA A 308 -14.20 -32.86 2.80
CA ALA A 308 -13.09 -33.66 3.29
C ALA A 308 -13.54 -34.90 4.08
N ALA A 309 -14.62 -34.79 4.87
CA ALA A 309 -15.12 -35.91 5.67
C ALA A 309 -15.88 -36.97 4.85
N THR A 310 -16.51 -36.57 3.74
CA THR A 310 -17.34 -37.46 2.92
C THR A 310 -16.62 -38.00 1.68
N GLY A 311 -15.46 -37.45 1.33
CA GLY A 311 -14.73 -37.82 0.12
C GLY A 311 -15.52 -37.56 -1.17
N SER A 312 -16.51 -36.67 -1.13
CA SER A 312 -17.39 -36.46 -2.27
C SER A 312 -16.70 -35.64 -3.36
N GLU A 313 -16.47 -36.25 -4.52
CA GLU A 313 -15.94 -35.57 -5.72
C GLU A 313 -16.84 -34.43 -6.21
N TRP A 314 -18.10 -34.42 -5.77
CA TRP A 314 -19.07 -33.37 -6.10
C TRP A 314 -18.75 -32.03 -5.42
N LEU A 315 -17.95 -31.95 -4.36
CA LEU A 315 -17.63 -30.68 -3.69
C LEU A 315 -16.30 -30.09 -4.18
N SER A 316 -16.31 -29.54 -5.40
CA SER A 316 -15.14 -28.87 -5.97
C SER A 316 -14.79 -27.54 -5.22
N PRO A 317 -13.51 -27.09 -5.25
CA PRO A 317 -13.11 -25.81 -4.67
C PRO A 317 -13.94 -24.61 -5.17
N ALA A 318 -14.38 -24.66 -6.43
CA ALA A 318 -15.27 -23.65 -7.01
C ALA A 318 -16.64 -23.60 -6.33
N ARG A 319 -17.22 -24.75 -5.97
CA ARG A 319 -18.52 -24.83 -5.29
C ARG A 319 -18.45 -24.34 -3.85
N ILE A 320 -17.35 -24.63 -3.15
CA ILE A 320 -17.08 -24.07 -1.81
C ILE A 320 -17.03 -22.54 -1.89
N GLY A 321 -16.32 -21.99 -2.89
CA GLY A 321 -16.29 -20.55 -3.15
C GLY A 321 -17.67 -19.98 -3.53
N ALA A 322 -18.47 -20.71 -4.30
CA ALA A 322 -19.82 -20.29 -4.68
C ALA A 322 -20.78 -20.20 -3.48
N VAL A 323 -20.68 -21.11 -2.51
CA VAL A 323 -21.46 -21.05 -1.26
C VAL A 323 -21.10 -19.78 -0.47
N ALA A 324 -19.80 -19.48 -0.32
CA ALA A 324 -19.35 -18.26 0.35
C ALA A 324 -19.85 -17.00 -0.37
N LEU A 325 -19.83 -17.02 -1.71
CA LEU A 325 -20.33 -15.92 -2.54
C LEU A 325 -21.84 -15.75 -2.41
N GLY A 326 -22.62 -16.83 -2.31
CA GLY A 326 -24.06 -16.79 -2.04
C GLY A 326 -24.37 -16.07 -0.72
N VAL A 327 -23.61 -16.35 0.34
CA VAL A 327 -23.74 -15.65 1.63
C VAL A 327 -23.44 -14.16 1.51
N LEU A 328 -22.40 -13.79 0.75
CA LEU A 328 -22.08 -12.39 0.48
C LEU A 328 -23.16 -11.71 -0.36
N ALA A 329 -23.74 -12.39 -1.35
CA ALA A 329 -24.82 -11.88 -2.17
C ALA A 329 -26.07 -11.58 -1.33
N VAL A 330 -26.46 -12.48 -0.42
CA VAL A 330 -27.55 -12.25 0.53
C VAL A 330 -27.25 -11.05 1.44
N GLY A 331 -26.01 -10.92 1.93
CA GLY A 331 -25.58 -9.78 2.72
C GLY A 331 -25.60 -8.44 1.98
N LEU A 332 -25.34 -8.46 0.67
CA LEU A 332 -25.46 -7.30 -0.22
C LEU A 332 -26.91 -6.93 -0.50
N ILE A 333 -27.78 -7.91 -0.77
CA ILE A 333 -29.21 -7.70 -0.99
C ILE A 333 -29.84 -7.07 0.26
N LEU A 334 -29.64 -7.68 1.43
CA LEU A 334 -30.12 -7.10 2.69
C LEU A 334 -29.47 -5.74 2.98
N GLY A 335 -28.19 -5.58 2.67
CA GLY A 335 -27.48 -4.32 2.79
C GLY A 335 -28.06 -3.19 1.94
N ALA A 336 -28.49 -3.50 0.71
CA ALA A 336 -29.10 -2.55 -0.21
C ALA A 336 -30.38 -1.93 0.38
N PHE A 337 -31.23 -2.75 1.00
CA PHE A 337 -32.43 -2.27 1.70
C PHE A 337 -32.11 -1.43 2.95
N LEU A 338 -31.04 -1.75 3.67
CA LEU A 338 -30.64 -1.03 4.88
C LEU A 338 -29.70 0.17 4.62
N ARG A 339 -29.42 0.52 3.35
CA ARG A 339 -28.40 1.50 2.91
C ARG A 339 -27.04 1.29 3.59
N LYS A 340 -26.68 0.02 3.85
CA LYS A 340 -25.44 -0.41 4.53
C LYS A 340 -24.79 -1.53 3.71
N GLY A 341 -23.47 -1.73 3.82
CA GLY A 341 -22.84 -2.91 3.21
C GLY A 341 -22.06 -2.68 1.91
N TYR A 342 -21.83 -1.44 1.47
CA TYR A 342 -20.88 -1.15 0.39
C TYR A 342 -19.47 -1.73 0.61
N GLY A 343 -19.10 -2.01 1.87
CA GLY A 343 -17.86 -2.71 2.21
C GLY A 343 -17.81 -4.18 1.76
N LEU A 344 -18.96 -4.83 1.52
CA LEU A 344 -19.00 -6.20 1.02
C LEU A 344 -18.57 -6.31 -0.44
N LEU A 345 -18.79 -5.26 -1.25
CA LEU A 345 -18.40 -5.25 -2.67
C LEU A 345 -16.88 -5.48 -2.84
N VAL A 346 -16.08 -4.93 -1.92
CA VAL A 346 -14.61 -5.07 -1.94
C VAL A 346 -14.18 -6.53 -1.75
N VAL A 347 -14.98 -7.34 -1.05
CA VAL A 347 -14.70 -8.77 -0.80
C VAL A 347 -15.40 -9.67 -1.83
N ALA A 348 -16.62 -9.32 -2.21
CA ALA A 348 -17.41 -10.09 -3.16
C ALA A 348 -16.78 -10.15 -4.56
N PHE A 349 -16.18 -9.05 -5.04
CA PHE A 349 -15.54 -9.01 -6.36
C PHE A 349 -14.34 -9.98 -6.50
N PRO A 350 -13.36 -9.97 -5.58
CA PRO A 350 -12.26 -10.95 -5.63
C PRO A 350 -12.75 -12.40 -5.50
N VAL A 351 -13.71 -12.67 -4.61
CA VAL A 351 -14.28 -14.02 -4.46
C VAL A 351 -15.00 -14.45 -5.73
N LEU A 352 -15.74 -13.55 -6.38
CA LEU A 352 -16.38 -13.81 -7.68
C LEU A 352 -15.35 -14.15 -8.75
N GLY A 353 -14.27 -13.36 -8.86
CA GLY A 353 -13.19 -13.63 -9.80
C GLY A 353 -12.53 -14.98 -9.56
N PHE A 354 -12.27 -15.33 -8.29
CA PHE A 354 -11.74 -16.65 -7.93
C PHE A 354 -12.69 -17.78 -8.32
N VAL A 355 -14.00 -17.66 -8.05
CA VAL A 355 -14.99 -18.69 -8.39
C VAL A 355 -15.08 -18.89 -9.89
N ILE A 356 -15.08 -17.80 -10.67
CA ILE A 356 -15.09 -17.89 -12.14
C ILE A 356 -13.82 -18.59 -12.63
N LEU A 357 -12.65 -18.17 -12.15
CA LEU A 357 -11.37 -18.78 -12.56
C LEU A 357 -11.28 -20.26 -12.16
N ALA A 358 -11.66 -20.60 -10.92
CA ALA A 358 -11.66 -21.97 -10.43
C ALA A 358 -12.68 -22.87 -11.17
N SER A 359 -13.78 -22.30 -11.67
CA SER A 359 -14.76 -23.04 -12.47
C SER A 359 -14.24 -23.36 -13.87
N ILE A 360 -13.41 -22.48 -14.44
CA ILE A 360 -12.76 -22.69 -15.75
C ILE A 360 -11.66 -23.75 -15.61
N VAL A 361 -10.89 -23.72 -14.52
CA VAL A 361 -9.78 -24.65 -14.30
C VAL A 361 -10.25 -26.06 -13.98
N GLY A 362 -11.43 -26.27 -13.38
CA GLY A 362 -11.91 -27.61 -13.02
C GLY A 362 -11.17 -28.21 -11.80
N PRO A 363 -11.71 -29.30 -11.20
CA PRO A 363 -11.11 -29.92 -10.03
C PRO A 363 -9.68 -30.38 -10.33
N VAL A 364 -8.76 -30.07 -9.42
CA VAL A 364 -7.37 -30.54 -9.43
C VAL A 364 -7.26 -31.58 -8.33
N ASN A 365 -7.11 -32.84 -8.70
CA ASN A 365 -6.90 -33.94 -7.76
C ASN A 365 -5.44 -33.89 -7.30
N PHE A 366 -5.20 -33.25 -6.16
CA PHE A 366 -3.88 -33.20 -5.54
C PHE A 366 -3.51 -34.50 -4.79
N ASP A 367 -4.47 -35.43 -4.62
CA ASP A 367 -4.32 -36.61 -3.76
C ASP A 367 -3.65 -37.84 -4.40
N GLY A 368 -3.10 -37.72 -5.60
CA GLY A 368 -2.37 -38.82 -6.26
C GLY A 368 -1.39 -38.39 -7.35
N ALA A 369 -1.21 -37.08 -7.53
CA ALA A 369 -0.45 -36.55 -8.63
C ALA A 369 1.04 -36.58 -8.28
N THR A 370 1.76 -37.55 -8.85
CA THR A 370 3.20 -37.66 -8.69
C THR A 370 3.85 -36.40 -9.27
N SER A 371 4.86 -35.86 -8.58
CA SER A 371 5.66 -34.74 -9.08
C SER A 371 7.09 -35.22 -9.33
N GLY A 372 7.62 -34.92 -10.52
CA GLY A 372 8.90 -35.44 -11.01
C GLY A 372 8.79 -36.15 -12.37
N SER A 373 9.91 -36.66 -12.86
CA SER A 373 9.96 -37.43 -14.11
C SER A 373 9.51 -38.88 -13.86
N VAL A 374 8.46 -39.32 -14.54
CA VAL A 374 7.94 -40.69 -14.48
C VAL A 374 8.25 -41.40 -15.79
N ASP A 375 9.08 -42.44 -15.74
CA ASP A 375 9.38 -43.31 -16.88
C ASP A 375 8.64 -44.65 -16.68
N ALA A 376 7.64 -44.90 -17.52
CA ALA A 376 6.79 -46.08 -17.49
C ALA A 376 6.99 -46.88 -18.78
N ARG A 377 7.43 -48.14 -18.64
CA ARG A 377 7.68 -49.06 -19.77
C ARG A 377 6.91 -50.37 -19.62
N PRO A 378 5.58 -50.34 -19.76
CA PRO A 378 4.77 -51.56 -19.63
C PRO A 378 5.07 -52.52 -20.78
N THR A 379 5.39 -53.76 -20.45
CA THR A 379 5.63 -54.83 -21.45
C THR A 379 4.46 -55.78 -21.59
N THR A 380 3.49 -55.70 -20.66
CA THR A 380 2.29 -56.54 -20.63
C THR A 380 1.06 -55.71 -20.33
N VAL A 381 -0.11 -56.18 -20.77
CA VAL A 381 -1.40 -55.49 -20.55
C VAL A 381 -1.71 -55.31 -19.05
N ALA A 382 -1.20 -56.19 -18.18
CA ALA A 382 -1.37 -56.07 -16.73
C ALA A 382 -0.52 -54.95 -16.10
N GLN A 383 0.58 -54.54 -16.75
CA GLN A 383 1.44 -53.44 -16.30
C GLN A 383 0.96 -52.08 -16.78
N LEU A 384 0.11 -52.05 -17.82
CA LEU A 384 -0.49 -50.83 -18.33
C LEU A 384 -1.54 -50.35 -17.34
N GLN A 385 -1.28 -49.22 -16.69
CA GLN A 385 -2.24 -48.63 -15.77
C GLN A 385 -3.38 -47.98 -16.55
N PRO A 386 -4.62 -48.04 -16.03
CA PRO A 386 -5.77 -47.40 -16.69
C PRO A 386 -5.67 -45.87 -16.72
N SER A 387 -4.92 -45.27 -15.79
CA SER A 387 -4.76 -43.82 -15.69
C SER A 387 -3.37 -43.43 -15.17
N TYR A 388 -2.72 -42.47 -15.82
CA TYR A 388 -1.46 -41.87 -15.39
C TYR A 388 -1.67 -40.37 -15.10
N SER A 389 -1.60 -39.98 -13.82
CA SER A 389 -1.82 -38.59 -13.40
C SER A 389 -0.55 -37.94 -12.83
N ILE A 390 -0.10 -36.82 -13.41
CA ILE A 390 1.09 -36.07 -12.99
C ILE A 390 0.72 -34.60 -12.71
N ALA A 391 1.12 -34.09 -11.55
CA ALA A 391 0.88 -32.68 -11.18
C ALA A 391 1.91 -31.75 -11.84
N GLY A 392 3.16 -32.20 -11.92
CA GLY A 392 4.31 -31.41 -12.34
C GLY A 392 5.49 -32.29 -12.72
N GLY A 393 5.92 -32.29 -13.98
CA GLY A 393 7.10 -33.04 -14.43
C GLY A 393 6.96 -33.63 -15.84
N ASP A 394 7.82 -34.58 -16.17
CA ASP A 394 7.82 -35.23 -17.48
C ASP A 394 7.30 -36.67 -17.37
N LEU A 395 6.26 -37.02 -18.13
CA LEU A 395 5.81 -38.41 -18.33
C LEU A 395 6.47 -38.96 -19.58
N GLN A 396 7.21 -40.05 -19.43
CA GLN A 396 7.71 -40.86 -20.54
C GLN A 396 7.00 -42.21 -20.50
N LEU A 397 6.10 -42.45 -21.47
CA LEU A 397 5.38 -43.72 -21.59
C LEU A 397 5.86 -44.47 -22.83
N ASP A 398 6.70 -45.49 -22.63
CA ASP A 398 7.24 -46.32 -23.71
C ASP A 398 6.39 -47.58 -23.90
N LEU A 399 5.58 -47.60 -24.96
CA LEU A 399 4.71 -48.73 -25.31
C LEU A 399 5.33 -49.67 -26.35
N ARG A 400 6.57 -49.45 -26.79
CA ARG A 400 7.18 -50.24 -27.88
C ARG A 400 7.32 -51.73 -27.56
N GLY A 401 7.41 -52.07 -26.28
CA GLY A 401 7.46 -53.45 -25.80
C GLY A 401 6.10 -54.07 -25.47
N LEU A 402 5.00 -53.34 -25.66
CA LEU A 402 3.66 -53.78 -25.25
C LEU A 402 2.96 -54.53 -26.38
N ALA A 403 2.57 -55.79 -26.11
CA ALA A 403 1.66 -56.53 -26.97
C ALA A 403 0.23 -56.44 -26.43
N LEU A 404 -0.68 -55.79 -27.16
CA LEU A 404 -2.10 -55.80 -26.81
C LEU A 404 -2.77 -57.08 -27.29
N THR A 405 -3.57 -57.68 -26.42
CA THR A 405 -4.46 -58.80 -26.74
C THR A 405 -5.89 -58.34 -26.99
N ASP A 406 -6.29 -57.23 -26.37
CA ASP A 406 -7.66 -56.72 -26.35
C ASP A 406 -7.65 -55.19 -26.44
N ASN A 407 -8.79 -54.60 -26.83
CA ASN A 407 -8.97 -53.16 -26.85
C ASN A 407 -8.86 -52.58 -25.43
N ARG A 408 -8.10 -51.50 -25.29
CA ARG A 408 -7.87 -50.84 -24.00
C ARG A 408 -7.94 -49.33 -24.13
N THR A 409 -8.21 -48.69 -23.00
CA THR A 409 -8.23 -47.23 -22.87
C THR A 409 -7.27 -46.84 -21.77
N VAL A 410 -6.47 -45.82 -22.02
CA VAL A 410 -5.56 -45.22 -21.04
C VAL A 410 -5.81 -43.73 -20.98
N ALA A 411 -6.06 -43.24 -19.77
CA ALA A 411 -6.17 -41.82 -19.48
C ALA A 411 -4.82 -41.25 -19.03
N ILE A 412 -4.44 -40.10 -19.55
CA ILE A 412 -3.20 -39.39 -19.23
C ILE A 412 -3.56 -37.96 -18.83
N ASP A 413 -3.43 -37.67 -17.55
CA ASP A 413 -3.76 -36.36 -16.97
C ASP A 413 -2.48 -35.66 -16.51
N VAL A 414 -2.05 -34.61 -17.24
CA VAL A 414 -0.86 -33.82 -16.88
C VAL A 414 -1.25 -32.38 -16.56
N THR A 415 -1.13 -32.01 -15.30
CA THR A 415 -1.42 -30.64 -14.87
C THR A 415 -0.34 -29.66 -15.31
N GLY A 416 0.94 -30.09 -15.29
CA GLY A 416 2.08 -29.26 -15.65
C GLY A 416 3.29 -30.07 -16.11
N GLY A 417 3.80 -29.78 -17.30
CA GLY A 417 5.01 -30.40 -17.87
C GLY A 417 4.76 -31.12 -19.19
N ASN A 418 5.58 -32.11 -19.54
CA ASN A 418 5.51 -32.77 -20.85
C ASN A 418 5.09 -34.22 -20.73
N ALA A 419 4.30 -34.71 -21.68
CA ALA A 419 4.00 -36.13 -21.83
C ALA A 419 4.45 -36.60 -23.21
N THR A 420 5.40 -37.54 -23.24
CA THR A 420 5.87 -38.17 -24.47
C THR A 420 5.50 -39.65 -24.44
N ILE A 421 4.78 -40.08 -25.47
CA ILE A 421 4.29 -41.45 -25.61
C ILE A 421 4.94 -42.04 -26.86
N TRP A 422 5.70 -43.12 -26.69
CA TRP A 422 6.27 -43.88 -27.80
C TRP A 422 5.39 -45.07 -28.13
N VAL A 423 4.90 -45.13 -29.36
CA VAL A 423 4.00 -46.18 -29.85
C VAL A 423 4.70 -46.98 -30.94
N PRO A 424 4.68 -48.33 -30.88
CA PRO A 424 5.28 -49.15 -31.92
C PRO A 424 4.50 -49.08 -33.25
N SER A 425 5.21 -49.19 -34.37
CA SER A 425 4.63 -49.22 -35.73
C SER A 425 3.62 -50.34 -35.99
N THR A 426 3.62 -51.39 -35.16
CA THR A 426 2.74 -52.57 -35.27
C THR A 426 1.36 -52.39 -34.63
N MET A 427 1.10 -51.23 -34.04
CA MET A 427 -0.06 -51.00 -33.17
C MET A 427 -1.03 -49.97 -33.75
N THR A 428 -2.32 -50.15 -33.49
CA THR A 428 -3.37 -49.18 -33.85
C THR A 428 -3.77 -48.38 -32.62
N ILE A 429 -3.78 -47.05 -32.73
CA ILE A 429 -4.18 -46.15 -31.65
C ILE A 429 -5.35 -45.27 -32.07
N ASP A 430 -6.13 -44.81 -31.10
CA ASP A 430 -7.17 -43.79 -31.29
C ASP A 430 -6.90 -42.66 -30.29
N PRO A 431 -6.07 -41.66 -30.64
CA PRO A 431 -5.66 -40.62 -29.72
C PRO A 431 -6.64 -39.46 -29.71
N THR A 432 -7.07 -39.11 -28.52
CA THR A 432 -7.82 -37.90 -28.19
C THR A 432 -6.91 -37.06 -27.29
N CYS A 433 -6.49 -35.90 -27.78
CA CYS A 433 -5.54 -35.06 -27.06
C CYS A 433 -6.06 -33.63 -26.94
N VAL A 434 -6.07 -33.12 -25.72
CA VAL A 434 -6.52 -31.76 -25.39
C VAL A 434 -5.39 -31.06 -24.65
N ALA A 435 -4.95 -29.91 -25.17
CA ALA A 435 -4.00 -29.04 -24.49
C ALA A 435 -4.65 -27.67 -24.22
N VAL A 436 -4.73 -27.24 -22.96
CA VAL A 436 -5.31 -25.94 -22.60
C VAL A 436 -4.30 -24.81 -22.81
N MET A 437 -3.08 -24.95 -22.26
CA MET A 437 -1.98 -24.01 -22.39
C MET A 437 -0.71 -24.76 -22.83
N GLY A 438 -0.54 -24.91 -24.14
CA GLY A 438 0.61 -25.57 -24.75
C GLY A 438 0.25 -26.20 -26.10
N SER A 439 0.88 -27.31 -26.47
CA SER A 439 0.63 -28.00 -27.74
C SER A 439 0.38 -29.50 -27.57
N ALA A 440 -0.62 -30.01 -28.30
CA ALA A 440 -0.88 -31.44 -28.44
C ALA A 440 -0.52 -31.90 -29.87
N ALA A 441 0.52 -32.72 -29.99
CA ALA A 441 1.02 -33.30 -31.22
C ALA A 441 0.71 -34.81 -31.25
N CYS A 442 -0.55 -35.15 -31.49
CA CYS A 442 -1.05 -36.53 -31.51
C CYS A 442 -1.46 -37.04 -32.90
N GLY A 443 -1.13 -36.30 -33.96
CA GLY A 443 -1.65 -36.56 -35.31
C GLY A 443 -3.10 -36.13 -35.50
N SER A 444 -3.71 -36.56 -36.61
CA SER A 444 -5.13 -36.33 -36.87
C SER A 444 -5.96 -37.23 -35.97
N GLY A 445 -6.75 -36.65 -35.05
CA GLY A 445 -7.59 -37.44 -34.12
C GLY A 445 -8.48 -38.46 -34.84
N GLY A 446 -8.82 -39.54 -34.12
CA GLY A 446 -9.46 -40.73 -34.67
C GLY A 446 -8.49 -41.90 -34.84
N LEU A 447 -8.98 -43.01 -35.39
CA LEU A 447 -8.20 -44.24 -35.57
C LEU A 447 -6.96 -44.04 -36.46
N GLN A 448 -5.80 -44.22 -35.87
CA GLN A 448 -4.48 -44.20 -36.51
C GLN A 448 -3.89 -45.61 -36.49
N ARG A 449 -3.85 -46.25 -37.66
CA ARG A 449 -3.24 -47.56 -37.83
C ARG A 449 -1.73 -47.40 -38.04
N GLY A 450 -0.93 -48.10 -37.23
CA GLY A 450 0.51 -48.20 -37.44
C GLY A 450 0.86 -48.84 -38.79
N THR A 451 2.03 -48.51 -39.34
CA THR A 451 2.44 -48.94 -40.69
C THR A 451 2.52 -50.45 -40.85
N ASP A 452 2.84 -51.17 -39.77
CA ASP A 452 3.03 -52.62 -39.74
C ASP A 452 1.92 -53.34 -38.94
N ALA A 453 0.82 -52.64 -38.63
CA ALA A 453 -0.26 -53.20 -37.85
C ALA A 453 -1.13 -54.18 -38.67
N ALA A 454 -1.48 -55.32 -38.07
CA ALA A 454 -2.39 -56.29 -38.67
C ALA A 454 -3.80 -55.69 -38.87
N GLU A 455 -4.56 -56.20 -39.86
CA GLU A 455 -5.89 -55.65 -40.19
C GLU A 455 -6.88 -55.70 -39.01
N ASP A 456 -6.81 -56.75 -38.19
CA ASP A 456 -7.64 -56.98 -37.00
C ASP A 456 -6.87 -56.72 -35.69
N ALA A 457 -5.83 -55.88 -35.71
CA ALA A 457 -5.06 -55.56 -34.51
C ALA A 457 -5.94 -54.84 -33.47
N PRO A 458 -5.80 -55.17 -32.16
CA PRO A 458 -6.51 -54.47 -31.10
C PRO A 458 -6.13 -52.99 -31.04
N VAL A 459 -7.09 -52.16 -30.62
CA VAL A 459 -6.97 -50.70 -30.58
C VAL A 459 -6.70 -50.21 -29.16
N LEU A 460 -5.74 -49.30 -29.02
CA LEU A 460 -5.54 -48.54 -27.79
C LEU A 460 -6.10 -47.12 -27.95
N THR A 461 -7.15 -46.82 -27.20
CA THR A 461 -7.65 -45.46 -27.06
C THR A 461 -6.80 -44.70 -26.04
N ILE A 462 -6.23 -43.58 -26.45
CA ILE A 462 -5.40 -42.73 -25.59
C ILE A 462 -6.17 -41.43 -25.36
N ASP A 463 -6.55 -41.16 -24.12
CA ASP A 463 -7.20 -39.91 -23.75
C ASP A 463 -6.21 -39.06 -22.94
N GLY A 464 -5.68 -38.01 -23.58
CA GLY A 464 -4.64 -37.16 -23.02
C GLY A 464 -5.13 -35.74 -22.75
N ASP A 465 -5.22 -35.35 -21.48
CA ASP A 465 -5.49 -33.98 -21.05
C ASP A 465 -4.22 -33.34 -20.48
N VAL A 466 -3.76 -32.26 -21.11
CA VAL A 466 -2.63 -31.46 -20.61
C VAL A 466 -3.06 -30.03 -20.38
N ARG A 467 -2.92 -29.58 -19.13
CA ARG A 467 -3.29 -28.20 -18.78
C ARG A 467 -2.21 -27.21 -19.13
N LEU A 468 -0.97 -27.47 -18.72
CA LEU A 468 0.19 -26.60 -18.92
C LEU A 468 1.37 -27.41 -19.46
N GLY A 469 1.69 -27.27 -20.74
CA GLY A 469 2.83 -27.94 -21.38
C GLY A 469 2.45 -28.74 -22.61
N ASN A 470 3.24 -29.76 -22.96
CA ASN A 470 3.16 -30.42 -24.26
C ASN A 470 2.81 -31.89 -24.13
N LEU A 471 1.98 -32.39 -25.06
CA LEU A 471 1.72 -33.81 -25.22
C LEU A 471 2.08 -34.24 -26.63
N GLU A 472 2.94 -35.24 -26.76
CA GLU A 472 3.47 -35.71 -28.04
C GLU A 472 3.38 -37.22 -28.13
N ILE A 473 2.87 -37.72 -29.26
CA ILE A 473 2.85 -39.13 -29.60
C ILE A 473 3.84 -39.35 -30.75
N ILE A 474 4.81 -40.24 -30.53
CA ILE A 474 5.84 -40.58 -31.51
C ILE A 474 5.62 -42.03 -31.96
N HIS A 475 5.54 -42.23 -33.27
CA HIS A 475 5.53 -43.55 -33.89
C HIS A 475 6.95 -43.95 -34.27
N GLU A 476 7.41 -45.10 -33.75
CA GLU A 476 8.71 -45.70 -34.11
C GLU A 476 8.59 -47.17 -34.50
#